data_AF-A0A2D9CEV7-F1
#
_entry.id   AF-A0A2D9CEV7-F1
#
_cell.length_a   1.000
_cell.length_b   1.000
_cell.length_c   1.000
_cell.angle_alpha   90.00
_cell.angle_beta   90.00
_cell.angle_gamma   90.00
#
_symmetry.space_group_name_H-M   'P 1'
#
loop_
_entity.id
_entity.type
_entity.pdbx_description
1 polymer ?
#
loop_
_entity_poly.entity_id
_entity_poly.type
_entity_poly.pdbx_seq_one_letter_code
_entity_poly.pdbx_strand_id
1 'polypeptide(L)'
;MQKYHHIEDILKQALEDQKSITTILPKGLAVIGRGIKIQKFADKTEILNMGKGGMYYLECDNAEYGFFAEHGWIEGSKHIALNNCLHKLSLVEERIKEEMNTRKNDKHIQNMKTRRENLLKKYFIIKQELN
;
A
#
# COMPACT_ATOMS: atom_id res chain seq x y z
N MET A 1 25.95 -10.95 2.63
CA MET A 1 25.43 -10.36 1.38
C MET A 1 23.93 -10.27 1.53
N GLN A 2 23.35 -9.06 1.51
CA GLN A 2 21.90 -8.89 1.51
C GLN A 2 21.37 -9.36 0.16
N LYS A 3 20.47 -10.34 0.17
CA LYS A 3 19.95 -10.96 -1.05
C LYS A 3 18.78 -10.13 -1.55
N TYR A 4 18.95 -9.44 -2.68
CA TYR A 4 17.87 -8.71 -3.32
C TYR A 4 16.94 -9.67 -4.07
N HIS A 5 15.66 -9.33 -4.08
CA HIS A 5 14.61 -10.04 -4.81
C HIS A 5 14.39 -9.40 -6.18
N HIS A 6 14.44 -10.21 -7.24
CA HIS A 6 14.00 -9.77 -8.55
C HIS A 6 12.47 -9.78 -8.63
N ILE A 7 11.89 -9.06 -9.58
CA ILE A 7 10.43 -8.94 -9.72
C ILE A 7 9.76 -10.29 -9.97
N GLU A 8 10.45 -11.22 -10.62
CA GLU A 8 10.02 -12.61 -10.80
C GLU A 8 9.96 -13.37 -9.47
N ASP A 9 10.92 -13.14 -8.57
CA ASP A 9 10.92 -13.73 -7.23
C ASP A 9 9.75 -13.20 -6.40
N ILE A 10 9.49 -11.90 -6.47
CA ILE A 10 8.38 -11.24 -5.78
C ILE A 10 7.04 -11.80 -6.30
N LEU A 11 6.90 -11.96 -7.62
CA LEU A 11 5.71 -12.57 -8.23
C LEU A 11 5.53 -14.02 -7.76
N LYS A 12 6.60 -14.81 -7.71
CA LYS A 12 6.54 -16.19 -7.22
C LYS A 12 6.07 -16.24 -5.76
N GLN A 13 6.63 -15.40 -4.89
CA GLN A 13 6.21 -15.30 -3.50
C GLN A 13 4.73 -14.90 -3.36
N ALA A 14 4.24 -13.99 -4.22
CA ALA A 14 2.84 -13.58 -4.22
C ALA A 14 1.90 -14.72 -4.67
N LEU A 15 2.31 -15.54 -5.63
CA LEU A 15 1.56 -16.72 -6.09
C LEU A 15 1.47 -17.82 -5.01
N GLU A 16 2.51 -17.95 -4.18
CA GLU A 16 2.58 -18.94 -3.09
C GLU A 16 1.89 -18.46 -1.79
N ASP A 17 1.61 -17.16 -1.67
CA ASP A 17 0.97 -16.57 -0.50
C ASP A 17 -0.53 -16.90 -0.44
N GLN A 18 -0.93 -17.71 0.54
CA GLN A 18 -2.31 -18.13 0.76
C GLN A 18 -3.30 -16.96 1.00
N LYS A 19 -2.80 -15.78 1.38
CA LYS A 19 -3.62 -14.57 1.54
C LYS A 19 -3.78 -13.76 0.26
N SER A 20 -3.25 -14.25 -0.86
CA SER A 20 -3.35 -13.63 -2.17
C SER A 20 -4.32 -14.39 -3.06
N ILE A 21 -4.95 -13.65 -3.98
CA ILE A 21 -5.87 -14.18 -4.98
C ILE A 21 -5.23 -14.01 -6.35
N THR A 22 -5.18 -15.10 -7.11
CA THR A 22 -4.67 -15.10 -8.48
C THR A 22 -5.82 -15.08 -9.47
N THR A 23 -5.69 -14.26 -10.51
CA THR A 23 -6.64 -14.17 -11.63
C THR A 23 -5.90 -14.35 -12.94
N ILE A 24 -6.31 -15.33 -13.73
CA ILE A 24 -5.80 -15.53 -15.09
C ILE A 24 -6.54 -14.57 -16.03
N LEU A 25 -5.80 -13.80 -16.81
CA LEU A 25 -6.30 -12.78 -17.74
C LEU A 25 -5.93 -13.17 -19.18
N PRO A 26 -6.64 -12.69 -20.21
CA PRO A 26 -6.30 -13.02 -21.60
C PRO A 26 -4.86 -12.68 -22.00
N LYS A 27 -4.25 -11.67 -21.37
CA LYS A 27 -2.89 -11.17 -21.69
C LYS A 27 -1.85 -11.51 -20.62
N GLY A 28 -2.16 -12.39 -19.66
CA GLY A 28 -1.25 -12.78 -18.60
C GLY A 28 -1.97 -13.13 -17.30
N LEU A 29 -1.48 -12.66 -16.17
CA LEU A 29 -2.12 -12.91 -14.87
C LEU A 29 -2.00 -11.70 -13.94
N ALA A 30 -2.86 -11.69 -12.93
CA ALA A 30 -2.77 -10.75 -11.84
C ALA A 30 -2.83 -11.48 -10.49
N VAL A 31 -2.09 -10.98 -9.52
CA VAL A 31 -2.13 -11.45 -8.14
C VAL A 31 -2.48 -10.25 -7.26
N ILE A 32 -3.50 -10.38 -6.41
CA ILE A 32 -3.93 -9.34 -5.48
C ILE A 32 -3.81 -9.88 -4.06
N GLY A 33 -3.11 -9.14 -3.21
CA GLY A 33 -2.97 -9.47 -1.80
C GLY A 33 -2.35 -8.32 -1.03
N ARG A 34 -2.63 -8.23 0.27
CA ARG A 34 -1.95 -7.29 1.19
C ARG A 34 -2.04 -5.80 0.79
N GLY A 35 -3.03 -5.42 -0.02
CA GLY A 35 -3.19 -4.06 -0.54
C GLY A 35 -2.32 -3.73 -1.76
N ILE A 36 -1.76 -4.76 -2.39
CA ILE A 36 -0.89 -4.69 -3.56
C ILE A 36 -1.47 -5.59 -4.66
N LYS A 37 -1.29 -5.16 -5.91
CA LYS A 37 -1.60 -5.97 -7.08
C LYS A 37 -0.35 -6.11 -7.94
N ILE A 38 0.06 -7.33 -8.23
CA ILE A 38 1.06 -7.61 -9.27
C ILE A 38 0.33 -7.95 -10.54
N GLN A 39 0.72 -7.35 -11.67
CA GLN A 39 0.21 -7.70 -12.99
C GLN A 39 1.36 -8.14 -13.88
N LYS A 40 1.28 -9.38 -14.35
CA LYS A 40 2.25 -9.96 -15.28
C LYS A 40 1.64 -10.02 -16.67
N PHE A 41 2.33 -9.39 -17.62
CA PHE A 41 2.10 -9.48 -19.05
C PHE A 41 3.25 -10.25 -19.71
N ALA A 42 3.17 -10.45 -21.02
CA ALA A 42 4.22 -11.14 -21.78
C ALA A 42 5.57 -10.39 -21.74
N ASP A 43 5.52 -9.06 -21.83
CA ASP A 43 6.66 -8.16 -21.96
C ASP A 43 7.06 -7.48 -20.65
N LYS A 44 6.13 -7.34 -19.69
CA LYS A 44 6.38 -6.59 -18.45
C LYS A 44 5.70 -7.20 -17.23
N THR A 45 6.22 -6.86 -16.06
CA THR A 45 5.61 -7.15 -14.76
C THR A 45 5.53 -5.83 -14.00
N GLU A 46 4.36 -5.50 -13.46
CA GLU A 46 4.13 -4.24 -12.75
C GLU A 46 3.59 -4.53 -11.36
N ILE A 47 4.04 -3.77 -10.36
CA ILE A 47 3.51 -3.79 -9.00
C ILE A 47 2.70 -2.52 -8.78
N LEU A 48 1.44 -2.67 -8.41
CA LEU A 48 0.49 -1.59 -8.22
C LEU A 48 0.14 -1.44 -6.73
N ASN A 49 0.31 -0.23 -6.21
CA ASN A 49 -0.15 0.17 -4.89
C ASN A 49 -1.65 0.50 -4.93
N MET A 50 -2.48 -0.37 -4.34
CA MET A 50 -3.93 -0.19 -4.30
C MET A 50 -4.39 0.81 -3.22
N GLY A 51 -3.46 1.29 -2.40
CA GLY A 51 -3.71 2.28 -1.35
C GLY A 51 -3.58 3.73 -1.82
N LYS A 52 -3.05 3.96 -3.03
CA LYS A 52 -2.85 5.26 -3.72
C LYS A 52 -3.70 5.34 -5.00
N GLY A 53 -3.75 6.51 -5.64
CA GLY A 53 -4.34 6.70 -6.97
C GLY A 53 -5.84 7.04 -7.01
N GLY A 54 -6.49 7.19 -5.86
CA GLY A 54 -7.89 7.63 -5.78
C GLY A 54 -8.84 6.58 -6.35
N MET A 55 -9.34 6.79 -7.57
CA MET A 55 -10.25 5.86 -8.26
C MET A 55 -9.53 4.73 -9.03
N TYR A 56 -8.20 4.83 -9.19
CA TYR A 56 -7.39 3.84 -9.90
C TYR A 56 -6.24 3.37 -9.00
N TYR A 57 -5.71 2.18 -9.27
CA TYR A 57 -4.46 1.73 -8.65
C TYR A 57 -3.29 2.42 -9.35
N LEU A 58 -2.30 2.85 -8.57
CA LEU A 58 -1.10 3.50 -9.08
C LEU A 58 0.04 2.49 -9.11
N GLU A 59 0.85 2.51 -10.15
CA GLU A 59 2.09 1.73 -10.17
C GLU A 59 3.04 2.22 -9.06
N CYS A 60 3.77 1.29 -8.47
CA CYS A 60 4.79 1.58 -7.49
C CYS A 60 5.88 2.49 -8.08
N ASP A 61 6.29 3.48 -7.30
CA ASP A 61 7.47 4.28 -7.64
C ASP A 61 8.78 3.53 -7.31
N ASN A 62 9.94 4.12 -7.65
CA ASN A 62 11.25 3.49 -7.42
C ASN A 62 11.52 3.17 -5.94
N ALA A 63 11.04 4.00 -5.01
CA ALA A 63 11.23 3.75 -3.58
C ALA A 63 10.33 2.58 -3.13
N GLU A 64 9.12 2.52 -3.66
CA GLU A 64 8.19 1.44 -3.42
C GLU A 64 8.68 0.09 -3.98
N TYR A 65 9.19 0.08 -5.22
CA TYR A 65 9.89 -1.09 -5.78
C TYR A 65 11.10 -1.49 -4.92
N GLY A 66 11.82 -0.52 -4.34
CA GLY A 66 12.91 -0.74 -3.41
C GLY A 66 12.52 -1.61 -2.21
N PHE A 67 11.34 -1.39 -1.61
CA PHE A 67 10.87 -2.22 -0.49
C PHE A 67 10.66 -3.68 -0.88
N PHE A 68 10.16 -3.94 -2.08
CA PHE A 68 9.99 -5.32 -2.56
C PHE A 68 11.33 -5.95 -2.92
N ALA A 69 12.24 -5.19 -3.52
CA ALA A 69 13.57 -5.67 -3.84
C ALA A 69 14.36 -6.04 -2.58
N GLU A 70 14.21 -5.28 -1.50
CA GLU A 70 14.92 -5.53 -0.24
C GLU A 70 14.26 -6.59 0.64
N HIS A 71 12.92 -6.61 0.72
CA HIS A 71 12.19 -7.39 1.72
C HIS A 71 11.23 -8.45 1.14
N GLY A 72 11.11 -8.54 -0.18
CA GLY A 72 10.21 -9.46 -0.85
C GLY A 72 8.73 -9.08 -0.71
N TRP A 73 7.83 -10.04 -0.96
CA TRP A 73 6.40 -9.80 -1.07
C TRP A 73 5.74 -9.37 0.25
N ILE A 74 5.95 -10.14 1.32
CA ILE A 74 5.19 -9.96 2.56
C ILE A 74 5.63 -8.70 3.30
N GLU A 75 6.92 -8.58 3.58
CA GLU A 75 7.47 -7.42 4.30
C GLU A 75 7.47 -6.18 3.42
N GLY A 76 7.81 -6.29 2.13
CA GLY A 76 7.68 -5.18 1.19
C GLY A 76 6.27 -4.60 1.18
N SER A 77 5.23 -5.45 1.16
CA SER A 77 3.84 -5.00 1.26
C SER A 77 3.54 -4.27 2.59
N LYS A 78 4.14 -4.68 3.71
CA LYS A 78 3.98 -3.99 5.01
C LYS A 78 4.62 -2.59 4.97
N HIS A 79 5.81 -2.44 4.37
CA HIS A 79 6.44 -1.13 4.19
C HIS A 79 5.57 -0.20 3.34
N ILE A 80 4.99 -0.70 2.24
CA ILE A 80 4.02 0.06 1.44
C ILE A 80 2.80 0.45 2.26
N ALA A 81 2.23 -0.48 3.04
CA ALA A 81 1.08 -0.22 3.88
C ALA A 81 1.37 0.86 4.95
N LEU A 82 2.58 0.87 5.52
CA LEU A 82 3.06 1.88 6.46
C LEU A 82 3.15 3.26 5.81
N ASN A 83 3.75 3.36 4.62
CA ASN A 83 3.84 4.60 3.86
C ASN A 83 2.46 5.12 3.45
N ASN A 84 1.55 4.23 3.06
CA ASN A 84 0.17 4.57 2.78
C ASN A 84 -0.55 5.14 4.01
N CYS A 85 -0.28 4.62 5.21
CA CYS A 85 -0.80 5.18 6.46
C CYS A 85 -0.28 6.60 6.69
N LEU A 86 1.04 6.82 6.55
CA LEU A 86 1.65 8.15 6.71
C LEU A 86 1.09 9.18 5.73
N HIS A 87 0.97 8.81 4.45
CA HIS A 87 0.36 9.69 3.44
C HIS A 87 -1.10 10.01 3.76
N LYS A 88 -1.90 9.02 4.19
CA LYS A 88 -3.29 9.26 4.57
C LYS A 88 -3.42 10.10 5.84
N LEU A 89 -2.47 9.99 6.77
CA LEU A 89 -2.42 10.83 7.97
C LEU A 89 -2.18 12.28 7.59
N SER A 90 -1.19 12.58 6.73
CA SER A 90 -0.91 13.96 6.31
C SER A 90 -2.13 14.61 5.66
N LEU A 91 -2.82 13.90 4.75
CA LEU A 91 -4.03 14.40 4.10
C LEU A 91 -5.17 14.67 5.09
N VAL A 92 -5.34 13.83 6.11
CA VAL A 92 -6.38 14.03 7.13
C VAL A 92 -6.04 15.22 8.01
N GLU A 93 -4.76 15.40 8.37
CA GLU A 93 -4.32 16.54 9.18
C GLU A 93 -4.46 17.87 8.45
N GLU A 94 -4.11 17.92 7.17
CA GLU A 94 -4.34 19.10 6.32
C GLU A 94 -5.83 19.46 6.27
N ARG A 95 -6.70 18.49 6.01
CA ARG A 95 -8.16 18.73 5.95
C ARG A 95 -8.75 19.17 7.29
N ILE A 96 -8.25 18.65 8.42
CA ILE A 96 -8.66 19.13 9.76
C ILE A 96 -8.29 20.61 9.92
N LYS A 97 -7.06 20.99 9.55
CA LYS A 97 -6.61 22.39 9.63
C LYS A 97 -7.47 23.29 8.74
N GLU A 98 -7.75 22.88 7.51
CA GLU A 98 -8.60 23.63 6.57
C GLU A 98 -10.02 23.82 7.11
N GLU A 99 -10.67 22.76 7.60
CA GLU A 99 -12.03 22.82 8.12
C GLU A 99 -12.13 23.71 9.37
N MET A 100 -11.13 23.66 10.25
CA MET A 100 -11.03 24.52 11.43
C MET A 100 -10.87 26.01 11.08
N ASN A 101 -10.24 26.32 9.95
CA ASN A 101 -10.02 27.70 9.50
C ASN A 101 -11.15 28.24 8.61
N THR A 102 -12.00 27.37 8.07
CA THR A 102 -13.05 27.74 7.11
C THR A 102 -14.46 27.56 7.69
N ARG A 103 -15.11 26.45 7.38
CA ARG A 103 -16.52 26.15 7.67
C ARG A 103 -16.77 25.82 9.15
N LYS A 104 -15.75 25.39 9.90
CA LYS A 104 -15.79 25.09 11.34
C LYS A 104 -16.89 24.09 11.70
N ASN A 105 -17.11 23.08 10.86
CA ASN A 105 -18.10 22.06 11.14
C ASN A 105 -17.56 21.05 12.16
N ASP A 106 -17.95 21.20 13.42
CA ASP A 106 -17.47 20.36 14.53
C ASP A 106 -17.70 18.87 14.28
N LYS A 107 -18.87 18.48 13.76
CA LYS A 107 -19.18 17.07 13.46
C LYS A 107 -18.22 16.52 12.40
N HIS A 108 -17.93 17.31 11.36
CA HIS A 108 -17.00 16.91 10.31
C HIS A 108 -15.56 16.80 10.85
N ILE A 109 -15.13 17.76 11.67
CA ILE A 109 -13.82 17.74 12.34
C ILE A 109 -13.68 16.50 13.23
N GLN A 110 -14.71 16.16 14.02
CA GLN A 110 -14.66 14.96 14.87
C GLN A 110 -14.57 13.68 14.05
N ASN A 111 -15.32 13.56 12.96
CA ASN A 111 -15.19 12.41 12.06
C ASN A 111 -13.77 12.26 11.49
N MET A 112 -13.13 13.38 11.13
CA MET A 112 -11.75 13.36 10.65
C MET A 112 -10.75 13.00 11.76
N LYS A 113 -10.96 13.45 13.00
CA LYS A 113 -10.14 13.04 14.15
C LYS A 113 -10.24 11.54 14.42
N THR A 114 -11.44 10.97 14.39
CA THR A 114 -11.64 9.51 14.50
C THR A 114 -10.93 8.76 13.38
N ARG A 115 -11.00 9.27 12.14
CA ARG A 115 -10.26 8.69 11.01
C ARG A 115 -8.75 8.72 11.23
N ARG A 116 -8.21 9.83 11.75
CA ARG A 116 -6.78 9.96 12.11
C ARG A 116 -6.38 8.92 13.16
N GLU A 117 -7.17 8.75 14.22
CA GLU A 117 -6.91 7.75 15.27
C GLU A 117 -6.89 6.33 14.72
N ASN A 118 -7.83 5.98 13.83
CA ASN A 118 -7.85 4.66 13.19
C ASN A 118 -6.63 4.43 12.29
N LEU A 119 -6.18 5.46 11.56
CA LEU A 119 -4.96 5.38 10.75
C LEU A 119 -3.71 5.20 11.63
N LEU A 120 -3.63 5.89 12.77
CA LEU A 120 -2.54 5.74 13.75
C LEU A 120 -2.50 4.33 14.35
N LYS A 121 -3.66 3.78 14.74
CA LYS A 121 -3.75 2.39 15.22
C LYS A 121 -3.22 1.41 14.18
N LYS A 122 -3.64 1.57 12.92
CA LYS A 122 -3.16 0.72 11.81
C LYS A 122 -1.65 0.88 11.60
N TYR A 123 -1.13 2.11 11.60
CA TYR A 123 0.30 2.38 11.50
C TYR A 123 1.09 1.67 12.61
N PHE A 124 0.62 1.77 13.86
CA PHE A 124 1.29 1.15 15.00
C PHE A 124 1.32 -0.37 14.88
N ILE A 125 0.21 -1.00 14.51
CA ILE A 125 0.13 -2.46 14.30
C ILE A 125 1.16 -2.89 13.25
N ILE A 126 1.17 -2.26 12.07
CA ILE A 126 2.11 -2.61 10.99
C ILE A 126 3.56 -2.39 11.43
N LYS A 127 3.84 -1.30 12.15
CA LYS A 127 5.19 -1.00 12.64
C LYS A 127 5.67 -2.03 13.65
N GLN A 128 4.79 -2.51 14.54
CA GLN A 128 5.14 -3.60 15.47
C GLN A 128 5.40 -4.91 14.73
N GLU A 129 4.68 -5.18 13.63
CA GLU A 129 4.92 -6.37 12.80
C GLU A 129 6.20 -6.33 11.94
N LEU A 130 6.90 -5.18 11.91
CA LEU A 130 8.16 -4.96 11.19
C LEU A 130 9.40 -4.89 12.11
N ASN A 131 9.18 -4.80 13.42
CA ASN A 131 10.24 -4.80 14.44
C ASN A 131 10.41 -6.20 15.04
#